data_AF-A0A8H7DFF8-F1
#
_entry.id   AF-A0A8H7DFF8-F1
#
_cell.length_a   1.000
_cell.length_b   1.000
_cell.length_c   1.000
_cell.angle_alpha   90.00
_cell.angle_beta   90.00
_cell.angle_gamma   90.00
#
_symmetry.space_group_name_H-M   'P 1'
#
loop_
_entity.id
_entity.type
_entity.pdbx_description
1 polymer ?
#
loop_
_entity_poly.entity_id
_entity_poly.type
_entity_poly.pdbx_seq_one_letter_code
_entity_poly.pdbx_strand_id
1 'polypeptide(L)'
;MGGCGRKMGRRRQECCSRLGRNGGGGYFTNDDVIKQTHHAMDILSRNYPDEMHVFIFDNATTHTKRAGDALSARKMPKLIPKDGNFLVPANKVDADGKPVYDAQGDIVKINVCMRDGTLPDGTSQPLYFPAGHEHAGKFKGMAVILKERGLVRKAKLNAQCKGFKCAPGATDCYCQQVLYNQPDFATERS
;
A
#
# COMPACT_ATOMS: atom_id res chain seq x y z
N MET A 1 -42.82 -16.06 -45.69
CA MET A 1 -43.50 -15.53 -44.49
C MET A 1 -42.97 -16.27 -43.28
N GLY A 2 -42.54 -15.56 -42.24
CA GLY A 2 -41.97 -16.14 -41.03
C GLY A 2 -40.94 -15.20 -40.41
N GLY A 3 -41.42 -14.08 -39.86
CA GLY A 3 -40.57 -13.09 -39.21
C GLY A 3 -39.97 -13.63 -37.90
N CYS A 4 -38.68 -13.37 -37.68
CA CYS A 4 -38.04 -13.61 -36.40
C CYS A 4 -37.98 -12.29 -35.62
N GLY A 5 -38.74 -12.23 -34.53
CA GLY A 5 -38.98 -11.04 -33.73
C GLY A 5 -37.72 -10.52 -33.04
N ARG A 6 -37.66 -9.19 -32.91
CA ARG A 6 -36.73 -8.48 -32.04
C ARG A 6 -36.94 -8.94 -30.60
N LYS A 7 -35.88 -9.45 -29.96
CA LYS A 7 -35.71 -9.36 -28.51
C LYS A 7 -34.51 -8.45 -28.25
N MET A 8 -34.77 -7.27 -27.66
CA MET A 8 -33.73 -6.45 -27.04
C MET A 8 -33.12 -7.28 -25.90
N GLY A 9 -31.91 -7.77 -26.11
CA GLY A 9 -31.05 -8.29 -25.06
C GLY A 9 -29.74 -7.53 -25.14
N ARG A 10 -29.32 -6.90 -24.03
CA ARG A 10 -28.00 -6.27 -23.92
C ARG A 10 -26.95 -7.25 -24.43
N ARG A 11 -26.20 -6.88 -25.47
CA ARG A 11 -25.05 -7.66 -25.92
C ARG A 11 -24.02 -7.63 -24.79
N ARG A 12 -23.87 -8.75 -24.11
CA ARG A 12 -22.81 -8.96 -23.14
C ARG A 12 -21.62 -9.50 -23.93
N GLN A 13 -20.69 -8.62 -24.27
CA GLN A 13 -19.41 -9.05 -24.82
C GLN A 13 -18.46 -9.28 -23.64
N GLU A 14 -18.16 -10.55 -23.37
CA GLU A 14 -17.07 -10.92 -22.46
C GLU A 14 -15.77 -10.94 -23.27
N CYS A 15 -15.00 -9.85 -23.19
CA CYS A 15 -13.64 -9.83 -23.70
C CYS A 15 -12.74 -10.55 -22.67
N CYS A 16 -12.62 -11.86 -22.82
CA CYS A 16 -11.71 -12.67 -22.01
C CYS A 16 -10.29 -12.53 -22.60
N SER A 17 -9.55 -11.50 -22.17
CA SER A 17 -8.15 -11.33 -22.55
C SER A 17 -7.31 -12.44 -21.94
N ARG A 18 -6.79 -13.36 -22.77
CA ARG A 18 -5.79 -14.34 -22.34
C ARG A 18 -4.56 -13.58 -21.83
N LEU A 19 -4.24 -13.76 -20.55
CA LEU A 19 -3.00 -13.31 -19.94
C LEU A 19 -1.84 -14.12 -20.52
N GLY A 20 -1.33 -13.65 -21.65
CA GLY A 20 -0.15 -14.17 -22.33
C GLY A 20 1.10 -13.48 -21.82
N ARG A 21 1.93 -14.26 -21.12
CA ARG A 21 3.32 -13.99 -20.71
C ARG A 21 4.08 -13.17 -21.76
N ASN A 22 4.43 -11.91 -21.45
CA ASN A 22 5.44 -11.19 -22.21
C ASN A 22 6.78 -11.90 -22.03
N GLY A 23 7.43 -12.24 -23.15
CA GLY A 23 8.63 -13.07 -23.23
C GLY A 23 9.92 -12.43 -22.70
N GLY A 24 9.92 -11.95 -21.46
CA GLY A 24 11.10 -11.41 -20.81
C GLY A 24 10.84 -11.08 -19.34
N GLY A 25 10.98 -12.07 -18.45
CA GLY A 25 11.37 -11.94 -17.04
C GLY A 25 10.58 -11.06 -16.06
N GLY A 26 9.54 -10.32 -16.46
CA GLY A 26 8.81 -9.41 -15.57
C GLY A 26 7.49 -9.98 -15.07
N TYR A 27 7.23 -9.90 -13.76
CA TYR A 27 5.88 -10.06 -13.21
C TYR A 27 5.01 -8.87 -13.62
N PHE A 28 3.75 -9.13 -13.97
CA PHE A 28 2.76 -8.11 -14.31
C PHE A 28 2.54 -7.17 -13.12
N THR A 29 2.80 -5.88 -13.31
CA THR A 29 2.71 -4.87 -12.23
C THR A 29 1.35 -4.18 -12.20
N ASN A 30 1.07 -3.41 -11.14
CA ASN A 30 -0.16 -2.61 -11.06
C ASN A 30 -0.23 -1.57 -12.19
N ASP A 31 0.91 -0.93 -12.52
CA ASP A 31 0.98 0.02 -13.62
C ASP A 31 0.66 -0.61 -14.98
N ASP A 32 1.03 -1.88 -15.17
CA ASP A 32 0.70 -2.62 -16.39
C ASP A 32 -0.81 -2.87 -16.51
N VAL A 33 -1.48 -3.15 -15.38
CA VAL A 33 -2.95 -3.28 -15.33
C VAL A 33 -3.61 -1.96 -15.72
N ILE A 34 -3.16 -0.84 -15.15
CA ILE A 34 -3.72 0.49 -15.42
C ILE A 34 -3.56 0.81 -16.92
N LYS A 35 -2.35 0.64 -17.47
CA LYS A 35 -2.07 0.89 -18.89
C LYS A 35 -2.92 0.03 -19.81
N GLN A 36 -3.03 -1.27 -19.52
CA GLN A 36 -3.84 -2.18 -20.32
C GLN A 36 -5.33 -1.82 -20.25
N THR A 37 -5.81 -1.41 -19.08
CA THR A 37 -7.21 -1.02 -18.87
C THR A 37 -7.56 0.23 -19.67
N HIS A 38 -6.69 1.26 -19.65
CA HIS A 38 -6.88 2.45 -20.49
C HIS A 38 -6.92 2.10 -21.98
N HIS A 39 -5.99 1.26 -22.44
CA HIS A 39 -5.98 0.82 -23.83
C HIS A 39 -7.26 0.07 -24.22
N ALA A 40 -7.78 -0.79 -23.34
CA ALA A 40 -9.04 -1.47 -23.56
C ALA A 40 -10.23 -0.49 -23.59
N MET A 41 -10.25 0.52 -22.71
CA MET A 41 -11.27 1.57 -22.71
C MET A 41 -11.27 2.36 -24.03
N ASP A 42 -10.10 2.69 -24.58
CA ASP A 42 -9.98 3.39 -25.86
C ASP A 42 -10.56 2.55 -27.02
N ILE A 43 -10.26 1.26 -27.05
CA ILE A 43 -10.77 0.31 -28.07
C ILE A 43 -12.29 0.19 -27.98
N LEU A 44 -12.82 0.04 -26.77
CA LEU A 44 -14.26 -0.13 -26.54
C LEU A 44 -15.04 1.14 -26.87
N SER A 45 -14.51 2.30 -26.48
CA SER A 45 -15.13 3.61 -26.79
C SER A 45 -15.17 3.88 -28.29
N ARG A 46 -14.14 3.47 -29.03
CA ARG A 46 -14.06 3.67 -30.48
C ARG A 46 -14.98 2.74 -31.27
N ASN A 47 -15.05 1.47 -30.87
CA ASN A 47 -15.73 0.43 -31.67
C ASN A 47 -17.16 0.14 -31.21
N TYR A 48 -17.48 0.44 -29.95
CA TYR A 48 -18.78 0.13 -29.34
C TYR A 48 -19.23 1.28 -28.42
N PRO A 49 -19.42 2.50 -28.94
CA PRO A 49 -19.74 3.68 -28.14
C PRO A 49 -21.10 3.60 -27.43
N ASP A 50 -22.04 2.85 -27.99
CA ASP A 50 -23.41 2.75 -27.48
C ASP A 50 -23.62 1.58 -26.50
N GLU A 51 -22.57 0.82 -26.20
CA GLU A 51 -22.64 -0.32 -25.28
C GLU A 51 -22.10 0.04 -23.89
N MET A 52 -22.72 -0.48 -22.83
CA MET A 52 -22.17 -0.34 -21.48
C MET A 52 -21.08 -1.37 -21.25
N HIS A 53 -19.87 -0.89 -20.97
CA HIS A 53 -18.70 -1.71 -20.68
C HIS A 53 -18.50 -1.82 -19.17
N VAL A 54 -18.34 -3.05 -18.66
CA VAL A 54 -18.07 -3.31 -17.24
C VAL A 54 -16.76 -4.08 -17.13
N PHE A 55 -15.78 -3.50 -16.45
CA PHE A 55 -14.53 -4.17 -16.12
C PHE A 55 -14.65 -4.85 -14.75
N ILE A 56 -14.35 -6.14 -14.70
CA ILE A 56 -14.35 -6.93 -13.46
C ILE A 56 -12.92 -7.43 -13.26
N PHE A 57 -12.31 -7.00 -12.17
CA PHE A 57 -10.99 -7.46 -11.75
C PHE A 57 -11.15 -8.46 -10.61
N ASP A 58 -10.35 -9.53 -10.63
CA ASP A 58 -10.25 -10.39 -9.47
C ASP A 58 -9.41 -9.70 -8.39
N ASN A 59 -9.59 -10.09 -7.12
CA ASN A 59 -8.80 -9.56 -6.02
C ASN A 59 -7.42 -10.24 -5.98
N ALA A 60 -6.67 -10.15 -7.08
CA ALA A 60 -5.30 -10.61 -7.16
C ALA A 60 -4.41 -9.74 -6.24
N THR A 61 -3.49 -10.37 -5.50
CA THR A 61 -2.63 -9.71 -4.50
C THR A 61 -1.74 -8.59 -5.08
N THR A 62 -1.58 -8.57 -6.41
CA THR A 62 -0.89 -7.53 -7.18
C THR A 62 -1.56 -6.16 -7.11
N HIS A 63 -2.86 -6.09 -6.79
CA HIS A 63 -3.59 -4.82 -6.64
C HIS A 63 -3.42 -4.17 -5.26
N THR A 64 -2.92 -4.92 -4.28
CA THR A 64 -2.84 -4.52 -2.87
C THR A 64 -1.43 -4.13 -2.41
N LYS A 65 -0.58 -3.64 -3.31
CA LYS A 65 0.80 -3.28 -2.96
C LYS A 65 0.88 -1.79 -2.58
N ARG A 66 1.14 -1.54 -1.30
CA ARG A 66 1.47 -0.21 -0.76
C ARG A 66 2.74 0.36 -1.38
N ALA A 67 2.84 1.69 -1.37
CA ALA A 67 4.11 2.38 -1.67
C ALA A 67 5.24 1.85 -0.77
N GLY A 68 6.47 1.85 -1.28
CA GLY A 68 7.61 1.26 -0.58
C GLY A 68 7.95 1.96 0.75
N ASP A 69 7.62 3.24 0.87
CA ASP A 69 7.81 4.11 2.03
C ASP A 69 6.50 4.35 2.82
N ALA A 70 5.40 3.66 2.47
CA ALA A 70 4.08 3.87 3.07
C ALA A 70 4.08 3.66 4.59
N LEU A 71 3.19 4.38 5.28
CA LEU A 71 3.03 4.24 6.72
C LEU A 71 2.54 2.83 7.10
N SER A 72 3.14 2.27 8.13
CA SER A 72 2.76 0.97 8.65
C SER A 72 3.06 0.86 10.14
N ALA A 73 2.03 0.62 10.94
CA ALA A 73 2.22 0.34 12.37
C ALA A 73 2.86 -1.05 12.62
N ARG A 74 3.01 -1.89 11.58
CA ARG A 74 3.48 -3.27 11.75
C ARG A 74 4.98 -3.30 12.10
N LYS A 75 5.32 -4.07 13.14
CA LYS A 75 6.70 -4.30 13.61
C LYS A 75 7.44 -3.06 14.10
N MET A 76 6.76 -1.92 14.27
CA MET A 76 7.38 -0.71 14.81
C MET A 76 7.89 -0.97 16.25
N PRO A 77 9.13 -0.57 16.57
CA PRO A 77 9.64 -0.69 17.93
C PRO A 77 8.94 0.34 18.85
N LYS A 78 8.73 -0.03 20.11
CA LYS A 78 8.11 0.88 21.09
C LYS A 78 9.03 2.04 21.47
N LEU A 79 10.32 1.76 21.59
CA LEU A 79 11.35 2.71 21.98
C LEU A 79 12.30 2.96 20.81
N ILE A 80 13.16 3.97 20.97
CA ILE A 80 14.24 4.25 20.04
C ILE A 80 15.14 3.01 19.94
N PRO A 81 15.40 2.50 18.73
CA PRO A 81 16.30 1.37 18.53
C PRO A 81 17.70 1.64 19.10
N LYS A 82 18.19 0.72 19.94
CA LYS A 82 19.56 0.76 20.47
C LYS A 82 20.56 0.29 19.41
N ASP A 83 20.24 -0.84 18.79
CA ASP A 83 21.05 -1.48 17.75
C ASP A 83 20.37 -1.30 16.38
N GLY A 84 21.05 -0.62 15.46
CA GLY A 84 20.53 -0.34 14.12
C GLY A 84 19.40 0.70 14.09
N ASN A 85 18.66 0.72 12.99
CA ASN A 85 17.52 1.61 12.76
C ASN A 85 16.32 0.84 12.24
N PHE A 86 15.11 1.33 12.48
CA PHE A 86 13.90 0.76 11.90
C PHE A 86 13.66 1.35 10.50
N LEU A 87 13.96 0.55 9.48
CA LEU A 87 13.78 0.91 8.07
C LEU A 87 12.84 -0.10 7.41
N VAL A 88 12.17 0.33 6.34
CA VAL A 88 11.25 -0.51 5.57
C VAL A 88 11.94 -0.96 4.28
N PRO A 89 11.91 -2.26 3.93
CA PRO A 89 12.43 -2.71 2.66
C PRO A 89 11.49 -2.28 1.53
N ALA A 90 11.99 -1.43 0.65
CA ALA A 90 11.31 -0.96 -0.56
C ALA A 90 12.01 -1.49 -1.81
N ASN A 91 11.28 -1.59 -2.92
CA ASN A 91 11.88 -1.87 -4.22
C ASN A 91 12.75 -0.67 -4.62
N LYS A 92 13.99 -0.92 -5.03
CA LYS A 92 14.85 0.09 -5.64
C LYS A 92 14.24 0.47 -6.98
N VAL A 93 14.04 1.76 -7.20
CA VAL A 93 13.61 2.31 -8.48
C VAL A 93 14.76 3.09 -9.13
N ASP A 94 14.78 3.13 -10.45
CA ASP A 94 15.67 3.99 -11.23
C ASP A 94 15.13 5.44 -11.33
N ALA A 95 15.83 6.30 -12.07
CA ALA A 95 15.43 7.70 -12.27
C ALA A 95 14.07 7.83 -12.99
N ASP A 96 13.65 6.80 -13.72
CA ASP A 96 12.39 6.75 -14.46
C ASP A 96 11.27 6.09 -13.65
N GLY A 97 11.53 5.71 -12.39
CA GLY A 97 10.56 5.08 -11.49
C GLY A 97 10.37 3.57 -11.71
N LYS A 98 11.18 2.92 -12.54
CA LYS A 98 11.08 1.48 -12.81
C LYS A 98 11.90 0.66 -11.79
N PRO A 99 11.44 -0.53 -11.40
CA PRO A 99 12.18 -1.39 -10.47
C PRO A 99 13.53 -1.82 -11.06
N VAL A 100 14.58 -1.73 -10.26
CA VAL A 100 15.93 -2.20 -10.61
C VAL A 100 16.05 -3.68 -10.29
N TYR A 101 16.55 -4.45 -11.25
CA TYR A 101 16.79 -5.88 -11.11
C TYR A 101 18.28 -6.18 -10.92
N ASP A 102 18.60 -7.22 -10.17
CA ASP A 102 19.96 -7.74 -10.05
C ASP A 102 20.35 -8.63 -11.24
N ALA A 103 21.57 -9.17 -11.23
CA ALA A 103 22.09 -10.03 -12.30
C ALA A 103 21.33 -11.36 -12.44
N GLN A 104 20.54 -11.73 -11.42
CA GLN A 104 19.74 -12.95 -11.35
C GLN A 104 18.29 -12.71 -11.82
N GLY A 105 17.89 -11.45 -12.00
CA GLY A 105 16.54 -11.06 -12.41
C GLY A 105 15.58 -10.82 -11.23
N ASP A 106 16.08 -10.73 -10.00
CA ASP A 106 15.30 -10.40 -8.83
C ASP A 106 15.28 -8.89 -8.58
N ILE A 107 14.18 -8.37 -8.02
CA ILE A 107 14.07 -6.94 -7.71
C ILE A 107 14.98 -6.59 -6.54
N VAL A 108 15.88 -5.65 -6.75
CA VAL A 108 16.77 -5.11 -5.71
C VAL A 108 15.94 -4.39 -4.67
N LYS A 109 16.10 -4.76 -3.39
CA LYS A 109 15.45 -4.08 -2.26
C LYS A 109 16.43 -3.16 -1.56
N ILE A 110 15.97 -1.96 -1.22
CA ILE A 110 16.69 -0.97 -0.42
C ILE A 110 15.93 -0.71 0.88
N ASN A 111 16.65 -0.38 1.94
CA ASN A 111 16.05 0.03 3.20
C ASN A 111 15.79 1.54 3.16
N VAL A 112 14.52 1.94 3.24
CA VAL A 112 14.09 3.34 3.23
C VAL A 112 13.45 3.73 4.57
N CYS A 113 13.48 5.02 4.88
CA CYS A 113 12.67 5.55 5.96
C CYS A 113 11.20 5.55 5.53
N MET A 114 10.29 5.25 6.46
CA MET A 114 8.87 5.52 6.23
C MET A 114 8.65 7.02 6.03
N ARG A 115 7.67 7.34 5.19
CA ARG A 115 7.15 8.70 5.06
C ARG A 115 6.64 9.22 6.41
N ASP A 116 6.62 10.54 6.53
CA ASP A 116 6.05 11.21 7.69
C ASP A 116 4.55 10.93 7.86
N GLY A 117 4.12 10.84 9.12
CA GLY A 117 2.71 10.76 9.47
C GLY A 117 2.00 12.09 9.24
N THR A 118 0.67 12.09 9.28
CA THR A 118 -0.13 13.32 9.28
C THR A 118 -0.95 13.38 10.57
N LEU A 119 -0.77 14.46 11.32
CA LEU A 119 -1.56 14.71 12.52
C LEU A 119 -2.98 15.16 12.16
N PRO A 120 -3.96 15.09 13.09
CA PRO A 120 -5.33 15.52 12.83
C PRO A 120 -5.48 17.01 12.46
N ASP A 121 -4.50 17.84 12.82
CA ASP A 121 -4.42 19.26 12.45
C ASP A 121 -3.84 19.49 11.04
N GLY A 122 -3.44 18.42 10.33
CA GLY A 122 -2.80 18.45 9.02
C GLY A 122 -1.28 18.63 9.06
N THR A 123 -0.68 18.77 10.24
CA THR A 123 0.76 18.95 10.39
C THR A 123 1.50 17.64 10.09
N SER A 124 2.63 17.73 9.38
CA SER A 124 3.51 16.58 9.15
C SER A 124 4.14 16.13 10.47
N GLN A 125 4.11 14.83 10.75
CA GLN A 125 4.77 14.20 11.88
C GLN A 125 5.96 13.36 11.42
N PRO A 126 7.20 13.86 11.60
CA PRO A 126 8.39 13.07 11.35
C PRO A 126 8.42 11.83 12.25
N LEU A 127 8.53 10.65 11.65
CA LEU A 127 8.67 9.39 12.39
C LEU A 127 10.13 9.11 12.80
N TYR A 128 11.06 9.82 12.16
CA TYR A 128 12.49 9.78 12.41
C TYR A 128 12.93 11.11 13.02
N PHE A 129 13.99 11.08 13.82
CA PHE A 129 14.53 12.31 14.39
C PHE A 129 15.19 13.17 13.30
N PRO A 130 14.92 14.49 13.27
CA PRO A 130 15.51 15.40 12.30
C PRO A 130 17.01 15.57 12.54
N ALA A 131 17.70 16.17 11.56
CA ALA A 131 19.10 16.57 11.70
C ALA A 131 19.26 17.53 12.89
N GLY A 132 20.35 17.36 13.67
CA GLY A 132 20.63 18.17 14.86
C GLY A 132 20.10 17.60 16.18
N HIS A 133 19.39 16.47 16.17
CA HIS A 133 19.03 15.74 17.39
C HIS A 133 20.12 14.73 17.79
N GLU A 134 20.22 14.38 19.09
CA GLU A 134 21.15 13.35 19.60
C GLU A 134 20.96 11.99 18.90
N HIS A 135 19.73 11.75 18.43
CA HIS A 135 19.34 10.52 17.73
C HIS A 135 19.00 10.76 16.25
N ALA A 136 19.55 11.80 15.63
CA ALA A 136 19.28 12.17 14.24
C ALA A 136 19.28 10.95 13.29
N GLY A 137 18.26 10.86 12.44
CA GLY A 137 18.07 9.77 11.49
C GLY A 137 17.51 8.47 12.10
N LYS A 138 17.48 8.31 13.44
CA LYS A 138 16.87 7.13 14.07
C LYS A 138 15.35 7.25 14.15
N PHE A 139 14.68 6.10 14.10
CA PHE A 139 13.25 6.00 14.34
C PHE A 139 12.91 6.35 15.80
N LYS A 140 11.89 7.20 16.01
CA LYS A 140 11.50 7.72 17.33
C LYS A 140 10.92 6.67 18.27
N GLY A 141 10.31 5.62 17.72
CA GLY A 141 9.58 4.62 18.48
C GLY A 141 8.13 5.02 18.75
N MET A 142 7.24 4.03 18.84
CA MET A 142 5.80 4.27 19.01
C MET A 142 5.46 5.10 20.24
N ALA A 143 6.20 4.94 21.35
CA ALA A 143 5.92 5.68 22.57
C ALA A 143 6.14 7.19 22.41
N VAL A 144 7.14 7.61 21.64
CA VAL A 144 7.40 9.04 21.34
C VAL A 144 6.35 9.56 20.36
N ILE A 145 6.10 8.83 19.27
CA ILE A 145 5.08 9.20 18.26
C ILE A 145 3.70 9.37 18.90
N LEU A 146 3.30 8.48 19.82
CA LEU A 146 2.02 8.59 20.54
C LEU A 146 1.99 9.77 21.52
N LYS A 147 3.11 10.13 22.15
CA LYS A 147 3.19 11.32 23.01
C LYS A 147 3.03 12.60 22.20
N GLU A 148 3.70 12.69 21.06
CA GLU A 148 3.56 13.83 20.12
C GLU A 148 2.12 13.99 19.63
N ARG A 149 1.37 12.89 19.51
CA ARG A 149 -0.08 12.87 19.20
C ARG A 149 -0.99 13.19 20.40
N GLY A 150 -0.45 13.52 21.57
CA GLY A 150 -1.23 13.76 22.80
C GLY A 150 -1.75 12.49 23.49
N LEU A 151 -1.43 11.29 22.99
CA LEU A 151 -1.87 10.00 23.52
C LEU A 151 -0.93 9.48 24.62
N VAL A 152 -0.61 10.32 25.59
CA VAL A 152 0.40 10.05 26.64
C VAL A 152 0.07 8.80 27.47
N ARG A 153 -1.21 8.56 27.75
CA ARG A 153 -1.66 7.34 28.46
C ARG A 153 -1.40 6.08 27.62
N LYS A 154 -1.63 6.16 26.31
CA LYS A 154 -1.42 5.05 25.38
C LYS A 154 0.06 4.76 25.15
N ALA A 155 0.93 5.78 25.18
CA ALA A 155 2.38 5.60 25.10
C ALA A 155 2.97 4.72 26.22
N LYS A 156 2.27 4.58 27.35
CA LYS A 156 2.69 3.71 28.47
C LYS A 156 2.35 2.23 28.25
N LEU A 157 1.44 1.91 27.32
CA LEU A 157 1.03 0.54 27.01
C LEU A 157 2.21 -0.29 26.50
N ASN A 158 2.06 -1.62 26.53
CA ASN A 158 3.04 -2.52 25.93
C ASN A 158 3.11 -2.32 24.41
N ALA A 159 4.23 -2.73 23.80
CA ALA A 159 4.43 -2.60 22.35
C ALA A 159 3.36 -3.38 21.57
N GLN A 160 3.11 -4.62 22.02
CA GLN A 160 2.19 -5.59 21.45
C GLN A 160 1.59 -6.46 22.57
N CYS A 161 0.45 -7.10 22.31
CA CYS A 161 -0.09 -8.14 23.19
C CYS A 161 0.82 -9.39 23.21
N LYS A 162 0.83 -10.10 24.35
CA LYS A 162 1.51 -11.40 24.45
C LYS A 162 0.90 -12.39 23.44
N GLY A 163 1.74 -12.97 22.60
CA GLY A 163 1.32 -13.92 21.56
C GLY A 163 0.38 -13.36 20.48
N PHE A 164 0.31 -12.03 20.30
CA PHE A 164 -0.61 -11.35 19.36
C PHE A 164 -2.10 -11.64 19.61
N LYS A 165 -2.44 -12.11 20.83
CA LYS A 165 -3.82 -12.40 21.23
C LYS A 165 -4.43 -11.16 21.84
N CYS A 166 -5.27 -10.48 21.06
CA CYS A 166 -6.06 -9.35 21.52
C CYS A 166 -7.46 -9.83 21.84
N ALA A 167 -8.12 -9.22 22.83
CA ALA A 167 -9.55 -9.47 23.02
C ALA A 167 -10.29 -9.04 21.74
N PRO A 168 -11.30 -9.80 21.27
CA PRO A 168 -12.10 -9.42 20.12
C PRO A 168 -12.67 -8.01 20.31
N GLY A 169 -12.47 -7.12 19.33
CA GLY A 169 -12.95 -5.74 19.39
C GLY A 169 -12.10 -4.76 20.21
N ALA A 170 -11.00 -5.19 20.83
CA ALA A 170 -10.11 -4.28 21.56
C ALA A 170 -9.27 -3.42 20.60
N THR A 171 -9.60 -2.14 20.48
CA THR A 171 -8.96 -1.20 19.55
C THR A 171 -7.79 -0.43 20.15
N ASP A 172 -7.49 -0.60 21.44
CA ASP A 172 -6.56 0.26 22.16
C ASP A 172 -5.72 -0.47 23.23
N CYS A 173 -5.56 -1.78 23.07
CA CYS A 173 -4.91 -2.66 24.04
C CYS A 173 -3.37 -2.54 24.09
N TYR A 174 -2.72 -2.06 23.03
CA TYR A 174 -1.26 -1.86 22.95
C TYR A 174 -0.88 -0.74 21.98
N CYS A 175 0.36 -0.22 22.08
CA CYS A 175 0.82 0.92 21.29
C CYS A 175 0.64 0.73 19.79
N GLN A 176 1.00 -0.44 19.25
CA GLN A 176 0.86 -0.74 17.82
C GLN A 176 -0.62 -0.70 17.38
N GLN A 177 -1.57 -1.22 18.15
CA GLN A 177 -3.00 -1.18 17.78
C GLN A 177 -3.55 0.25 17.79
N VAL A 178 -3.17 1.03 18.81
CA VAL A 178 -3.57 2.44 18.92
C VAL A 178 -3.06 3.23 17.72
N LEU A 179 -1.80 3.01 17.33
CA LEU A 179 -1.18 3.68 16.19
C LEU A 179 -1.78 3.21 14.86
N TYR A 180 -2.06 1.91 14.72
CA TYR A 180 -2.71 1.34 13.55
C TYR A 180 -4.09 1.96 13.28
N ASN A 181 -4.83 2.27 14.35
CA ASN A 181 -6.16 2.87 14.27
C ASN A 181 -6.14 4.40 14.10
N GLN A 182 -4.96 5.03 14.01
CA GLN A 182 -4.87 6.45 13.67
C GLN A 182 -5.26 6.69 12.22
N PRO A 183 -5.87 7.84 11.88
CA PRO A 183 -6.46 8.07 10.57
C PRO A 183 -5.45 7.97 9.42
N ASP A 184 -4.26 8.53 9.57
CA ASP A 184 -3.20 8.46 8.56
C ASP A 184 -2.70 7.02 8.34
N PHE A 185 -2.50 6.25 9.41
CA PHE A 185 -2.08 4.84 9.32
C PHE A 185 -3.16 3.91 8.76
N ALA A 186 -4.44 4.17 9.09
CA ALA A 186 -5.57 3.37 8.65
C ALA A 186 -5.96 3.67 7.20
N THR A 187 -5.71 4.89 6.73
CA THR A 187 -6.04 5.33 5.36
C THR A 187 -5.03 4.85 4.33
N GLU A 188 -3.84 4.40 4.75
CA GLU A 188 -2.89 3.69 3.87
C GLU A 188 -3.53 2.42 3.30
N ARG A 189 -4.12 2.55 2.09
CA ARG A 189 -4.72 1.44 1.37
C ARG A 189 -3.60 0.59 0.77
N SER A 190 -3.82 -0.72 0.89
CA SER A 190 -3.03 -1.73 0.21
C SER A 190 -3.33 -1.65 -1.27
#